data_AF-A0A1V4XKP9-F1
#
_entry.id   AF-A0A1V4XKP9-F1
#
_cell.length_a   1.000
_cell.length_b   1.000
_cell.length_c   1.000
_cell.angle_alpha   90.00
_cell.angle_beta   90.00
_cell.angle_gamma   90.00
#
_symmetry.space_group_name_H-M   'P 1'
#
loop_
_entity.id
_entity.type
_entity.pdbx_description
1 polymer ?
#
loop_
_entity_poly.entity_id
_entity_poly.type
_entity_poly.pdbx_seq_one_letter_code
_entity_poly.pdbx_strand_id
1 'polypeptide(L)'
;MEFIPDDLLKKCMQLVQFTHRKIGTRTLPAKVSFSNPGNMMALAAMERTTAVLKRARLNAKMALVLRTVLLAFPVLAWIYHNYWILAGIIVIIGIERSMIRQEREDWMYLASVLLSLEMLVHDFAGWGRAHPEARKRASEILGRKINWLEYYLPRRHELDPARLREFGPKVAAGAGGL
;
A
#
# COMPACT_ATOMS: atom_id res chain seq x y z
N MET A 1 -7.91 12.29 -12.00
CA MET A 1 -6.66 12.77 -11.37
C MET A 1 -6.77 12.57 -9.86
N GLU A 2 -5.77 11.91 -9.27
CA GLU A 2 -5.69 11.67 -7.82
C GLU A 2 -5.48 13.04 -7.14
N PHE A 3 -6.33 13.42 -6.20
CA PHE A 3 -6.28 14.74 -5.56
C PHE A 3 -5.25 14.81 -4.42
N ILE A 4 -4.62 13.68 -4.10
CA ILE A 4 -3.62 13.55 -3.04
C ILE A 4 -2.31 14.14 -3.58
N PRO A 5 -1.64 15.05 -2.86
CA PRO A 5 -0.35 15.58 -3.28
C PRO A 5 0.69 14.48 -3.46
N ASP A 6 1.40 14.47 -4.59
CA ASP A 6 2.41 13.44 -4.91
C ASP A 6 3.51 13.35 -3.85
N ASP A 7 3.93 14.50 -3.31
CA ASP A 7 4.93 14.56 -2.24
C ASP A 7 4.45 13.89 -0.95
N LEU A 8 3.18 14.09 -0.58
CA LEU A 8 2.58 13.43 0.57
C LEU A 8 2.54 11.92 0.35
N LEU A 9 2.04 11.48 -0.81
CA LEU A 9 1.96 10.06 -1.15
C LEU A 9 3.35 9.41 -1.14
N LYS A 10 4.36 10.08 -1.67
CA LYS A 10 5.75 9.61 -1.66
C LYS A 10 6.30 9.46 -0.24
N LYS A 11 6.08 10.44 0.64
CA LYS A 11 6.50 10.37 2.05
C LYS A 11 5.77 9.24 2.80
N CYS A 12 4.46 9.10 2.58
CA CYS A 12 3.67 8.00 3.14
C CYS A 12 4.18 6.64 2.64
N MET A 13 4.47 6.50 1.35
CA MET A 13 5.03 5.29 0.77
C MET A 13 6.36 4.92 1.43
N GLN A 14 7.27 5.88 1.61
CA GLN A 14 8.55 5.65 2.28
C GLN A 14 8.36 5.17 3.71
N LEU A 15 7.44 5.77 4.45
CA LEU A 15 7.13 5.37 5.83
C LEU A 15 6.54 3.95 5.90
N VAL A 16 5.61 3.61 5.00
CA VAL A 16 5.01 2.27 4.89
C VAL A 16 6.10 1.24 4.55
N GLN A 17 6.92 1.52 3.54
CA GLN A 17 8.02 0.64 3.13
C GLN A 17 9.03 0.42 4.26
N PHE A 18 9.42 1.49 4.96
CA PHE A 18 10.33 1.39 6.11
C PHE A 18 9.76 0.51 7.22
N THR A 19 8.50 0.72 7.58
CA THR A 19 7.80 -0.06 8.62
C THR A 19 7.71 -1.53 8.24
N HIS A 20 7.30 -1.82 7.00
CA HIS A 20 7.11 -3.20 6.54
C HIS A 20 8.39 -3.92 6.15
N ARG A 21 9.50 -3.20 5.96
CA ARG A 21 10.83 -3.81 5.93
C ARG A 21 11.19 -4.46 7.27
N LYS A 22 10.71 -3.91 8.39
CA LYS A 22 10.98 -4.43 9.75
C LYS A 22 9.95 -5.46 10.22
N ILE A 23 8.66 -5.20 10.01
CA ILE A 23 7.56 -6.01 10.56
C ILE A 23 7.07 -7.10 9.58
N GLY A 24 7.42 -6.98 8.29
CA GLY A 24 6.94 -7.86 7.22
C GLY A 24 5.55 -7.45 6.69
N THR A 25 5.22 -7.86 5.46
CA THR A 25 3.99 -7.42 4.74
C THR A 25 2.80 -8.37 4.87
N ARG A 26 2.94 -9.50 5.58
CA ARG A 26 1.93 -10.56 5.60
C ARG A 26 0.57 -10.13 6.16
N THR A 27 0.55 -9.19 7.10
CA THR A 27 -0.69 -8.71 7.75
C THR A 27 -1.35 -7.56 7.00
N LEU A 28 -0.68 -6.99 5.99
CA LEU A 28 -1.18 -5.83 5.26
C LEU A 28 -2.50 -6.11 4.52
N PRO A 29 -2.66 -7.22 3.78
CA PRO A 29 -3.90 -7.50 3.07
C PRO A 29 -5.09 -7.57 4.02
N ALA A 30 -4.90 -8.24 5.17
CA ALA A 30 -5.89 -8.30 6.24
C ALA A 30 -6.27 -6.91 6.73
N LYS A 31 -5.28 -6.07 7.03
CA LYS A 31 -5.52 -4.74 7.57
C LYS A 31 -6.18 -3.77 6.56
N VAL A 32 -5.78 -3.84 5.30
CA VAL A 32 -6.34 -3.03 4.22
C VAL A 32 -7.76 -3.48 3.88
N SER A 33 -8.02 -4.79 3.78
CA SER A 33 -9.26 -5.29 3.20
C SER A 33 -10.26 -5.93 4.16
N PHE A 34 -9.79 -6.70 5.15
CA PHE A 34 -10.65 -7.55 5.98
C PHE A 34 -10.92 -6.94 7.37
N SER A 35 -9.96 -6.21 7.95
CA SER A 35 -10.06 -5.72 9.33
C SER A 35 -10.90 -4.45 9.48
N ASN A 36 -11.14 -3.69 8.40
CA ASN A 36 -11.92 -2.46 8.48
C ASN A 36 -12.68 -2.19 7.17
N PRO A 37 -14.01 -2.37 7.14
CA PRO A 37 -14.83 -2.06 5.96
C PRO A 37 -14.69 -0.62 5.48
N GLY A 38 -14.37 0.32 6.38
CA GLY A 38 -14.12 1.72 6.04
C GLY A 38 -12.93 1.91 5.09
N ASN A 39 -11.88 1.10 5.24
CA ASN A 39 -10.72 1.14 4.33
C ASN A 39 -11.14 0.73 2.91
N MET A 40 -11.96 -0.31 2.79
CA MET A 40 -12.46 -0.80 1.51
C MET A 40 -13.38 0.21 0.82
N MET A 41 -14.25 0.89 1.57
CA MET A 41 -15.11 1.93 1.03
C MET A 41 -14.30 3.15 0.56
N ALA A 42 -13.30 3.57 1.35
CA ALA A 42 -12.42 4.67 0.98
C ALA A 42 -11.64 4.38 -0.32
N LEU A 43 -11.11 3.16 -0.46
CA LEU A 43 -10.45 2.72 -1.70
C LEU A 43 -11.46 2.57 -2.85
N ALA A 44 -12.66 2.05 -2.59
CA ALA A 44 -13.69 1.91 -3.62
C ALA A 44 -14.11 3.26 -4.23
N ALA A 45 -14.06 4.34 -3.46
CA ALA A 45 -14.33 5.69 -3.93
C ALA A 45 -13.26 6.25 -4.89
N MET A 46 -12.09 5.61 -4.98
CA MET A 46 -10.97 6.04 -5.81
C MET A 46 -10.69 5.04 -6.93
N GLU A 47 -11.03 5.40 -8.17
CA GLU A 47 -10.91 4.55 -9.37
C GLU A 47 -9.53 3.87 -9.49
N ARG A 48 -8.44 4.63 -9.36
CA ARG A 48 -7.07 4.11 -9.46
C ARG A 48 -6.78 3.02 -8.43
N THR A 49 -7.25 3.21 -7.20
CA THR A 49 -7.01 2.24 -6.12
C THR A 49 -7.86 0.98 -6.29
N THR A 50 -9.04 1.07 -6.92
CA THR A 50 -9.83 -0.12 -7.27
C THR A 50 -9.13 -1.00 -8.30
N ALA A 51 -8.44 -0.41 -9.27
CA ALA A 51 -7.65 -1.13 -10.25
C ALA A 51 -6.47 -1.86 -9.58
N VAL A 52 -5.76 -1.18 -8.67
CA VAL A 52 -4.67 -1.78 -7.88
C VAL A 52 -5.19 -2.89 -6.96
N LEU A 53 -6.34 -2.69 -6.30
CA LEU A 53 -6.95 -3.69 -5.44
C LEU A 53 -7.37 -4.96 -6.21
N LYS A 54 -7.96 -4.79 -7.41
CA LYS A 54 -8.30 -5.90 -8.31
C LYS A 54 -7.03 -6.66 -8.72
N ARG A 55 -5.96 -5.95 -9.08
CA ARG A 55 -4.66 -6.52 -9.45
C ARG A 55 -4.03 -7.32 -8.30
N ALA A 56 -3.98 -6.73 -7.10
CA ALA A 56 -3.44 -7.39 -5.91
C ALA A 56 -4.20 -8.70 -5.60
N ARG A 57 -5.54 -8.68 -5.66
CA ARG A 57 -6.37 -9.88 -5.45
C ARG A 57 -6.16 -10.93 -6.54
N LEU A 58 -6.03 -10.52 -7.79
CA LEU A 58 -5.76 -11.44 -8.90
C LEU A 58 -4.39 -12.10 -8.71
N ASN A 59 -3.37 -11.32 -8.37
CA ASN A 59 -2.03 -11.82 -8.13
C ASN A 59 -1.99 -12.83 -6.97
N ALA A 60 -2.70 -12.56 -5.87
CA ALA A 60 -2.82 -13.48 -4.74
C ALA A 60 -3.48 -14.82 -5.15
N LYS A 61 -4.57 -14.77 -5.94
CA LYS A 61 -5.25 -15.97 -6.45
C LYS A 61 -4.35 -16.77 -7.39
N MET A 62 -3.66 -16.10 -8.30
CA MET A 62 -2.75 -16.76 -9.25
C MET A 62 -1.55 -17.38 -8.53
N ALA A 63 -0.98 -16.71 -7.52
CA ALA A 63 0.08 -17.27 -6.70
C ALA A 63 -0.38 -18.54 -5.96
N LEU A 64 -1.62 -18.59 -5.47
CA LEU A 64 -2.20 -19.79 -4.87
C LEU A 64 -2.31 -20.95 -5.88
N VAL A 65 -2.80 -20.66 -7.09
CA VAL A 65 -2.89 -21.66 -8.18
C VAL A 65 -1.49 -22.16 -8.57
N LEU A 66 -0.52 -21.26 -8.70
CA LEU A 66 0.87 -21.64 -9.01
C LEU A 66 1.48 -22.53 -7.92
N ARG A 67 1.18 -22.26 -6.64
CA ARG A 67 1.60 -23.14 -5.54
C ARG A 67 0.98 -24.53 -5.62
N THR A 68 -0.31 -24.62 -5.92
CA THR A 68 -0.95 -25.94 -6.08
C THR A 68 -0.36 -26.71 -7.25
N VAL A 69 -0.04 -26.01 -8.35
CA VAL A 69 0.63 -26.61 -9.52
C VAL A 69 2.04 -27.07 -9.16
N LEU A 70 2.82 -26.25 -8.45
CA LEU A 70 4.17 -26.61 -7.98
C LEU A 70 4.19 -27.87 -7.12
N LEU A 71 3.16 -28.12 -6.31
CA LEU A 71 3.06 -29.32 -5.48
C LEU A 71 2.72 -30.58 -6.30
N ALA A 72 2.01 -30.43 -7.42
CA ALA A 72 1.65 -31.55 -8.30
C ALA A 72 2.82 -32.00 -9.21
N PHE A 73 3.70 -31.07 -9.59
CA PHE A 73 4.79 -31.32 -10.54
C PHE A 73 5.81 -32.40 -10.11
N PRO A 74 6.24 -32.49 -8.83
CA PRO A 74 7.11 -33.57 -8.36
C PRO A 74 6.50 -34.96 -8.53
N VAL A 75 5.19 -35.10 -8.31
CA VAL A 75 4.45 -36.36 -8.49
C VAL A 75 4.44 -36.75 -9.96
N LEU A 76 4.19 -35.79 -10.86
CA LEU A 76 4.24 -36.02 -12.30
C LEU A 76 5.66 -36.34 -12.80
N ALA A 77 6.68 -35.63 -12.32
CA ALA A 77 8.07 -35.89 -12.66
C ALA A 77 8.50 -37.32 -12.29
N TRP A 78 8.05 -37.81 -11.13
CA TRP A 78 8.30 -39.18 -10.68
C TRP A 78 7.61 -40.22 -11.55
N ILE A 79 6.34 -40.01 -11.89
CA ILE A 79 5.57 -40.94 -12.74
C ILE A 79 6.17 -41.04 -14.16
N TYR A 80 6.50 -39.90 -14.77
CA TYR A 80 6.91 -39.85 -16.18
C TYR A 80 8.43 -39.96 -16.40
N HIS A 81 9.24 -40.03 -15.33
CA HIS A 81 10.72 -40.08 -15.39
C HIS A 81 11.33 -38.97 -16.28
N ASN A 82 10.65 -37.82 -16.39
CA ASN A 82 11.05 -36.75 -17.30
C ASN A 82 11.67 -35.58 -16.51
N TYR A 83 12.99 -35.48 -16.58
CA TYR A 83 13.76 -34.45 -15.89
C TYR A 83 13.53 -33.02 -16.42
N TRP A 84 12.98 -32.85 -17.63
CA TRP A 84 12.62 -31.51 -18.15
C TRP A 84 11.50 -30.84 -17.33
N ILE A 85 10.69 -31.63 -16.62
CA ILE A 85 9.67 -31.12 -15.70
C ILE A 85 10.32 -30.33 -14.55
N LEU A 86 11.53 -30.69 -14.12
CA LEU A 86 12.28 -29.96 -13.09
C LEU A 86 12.72 -28.56 -13.57
N ALA A 87 13.07 -28.42 -14.85
CA ALA A 87 13.38 -27.10 -15.42
C ALA A 87 12.15 -26.19 -15.44
N GLY A 88 10.96 -26.74 -15.72
CA GLY A 88 9.69 -26.03 -15.65
C GLY A 88 9.37 -25.49 -14.24
N ILE A 89 9.72 -26.24 -13.19
CA ILE A 89 9.54 -25.80 -11.79
C ILE A 89 10.30 -24.51 -11.51
N ILE A 90 11.54 -24.37 -12.01
CA ILE A 90 12.36 -23.16 -11.80
C ILE A 90 11.67 -21.93 -12.41
N VAL A 91 11.11 -22.06 -13.62
CA VAL A 91 10.38 -20.97 -14.28
C VAL A 91 9.13 -20.59 -13.48
N ILE A 92 8.37 -21.57 -13.00
CA ILE A 92 7.17 -21.35 -12.20
C ILE A 92 7.52 -20.61 -10.89
N ILE A 93 8.60 -21.00 -10.21
CA ILE A 93 9.10 -20.31 -9.00
C ILE A 93 9.45 -18.85 -9.31
N GLY A 94 10.09 -18.59 -10.46
CA GLY A 94 10.42 -17.23 -10.90
C GLY A 94 9.17 -16.35 -11.07
N ILE A 95 8.15 -16.89 -11.76
CA ILE A 95 6.86 -16.22 -11.95
C ILE A 95 6.18 -15.97 -10.60
N GLU A 96 6.09 -16.99 -9.73
CA GLU A 96 5.47 -16.88 -8.41
C GLU A 96 6.13 -15.76 -7.58
N ARG A 97 7.48 -15.72 -7.55
CA ARG A 97 8.21 -14.67 -6.83
C ARG A 97 7.95 -13.28 -7.38
N SER A 98 7.86 -13.13 -8.70
CA SER A 98 7.51 -11.87 -9.34
C SER A 98 6.10 -11.41 -8.94
N MET A 99 5.11 -12.31 -8.98
CA MET A 99 3.73 -12.01 -8.60
C MET A 99 3.61 -11.63 -7.13
N ILE A 100 4.29 -12.35 -6.23
CA ILE A 100 4.34 -12.02 -4.79
C ILE A 100 4.97 -10.65 -4.57
N ARG A 101 6.01 -10.30 -5.33
CA ARG A 101 6.64 -8.99 -5.24
C ARG A 101 5.68 -7.86 -5.65
N GLN A 102 5.03 -8.01 -6.80
CA GLN A 102 4.03 -7.03 -7.27
C GLN A 102 2.87 -6.90 -6.29
N GLU A 103 2.36 -8.01 -5.77
CA GLU A 103 1.30 -8.02 -4.77
C GLU A 103 1.70 -7.21 -3.52
N ARG A 104 2.93 -7.39 -3.02
CA ARG A 104 3.43 -6.62 -1.87
C ARG A 104 3.51 -5.12 -2.17
N GLU A 105 4.00 -4.76 -3.36
CA GLU A 105 4.10 -3.37 -3.80
C GLU A 105 2.70 -2.73 -3.90
N ASP A 106 1.73 -3.44 -4.49
CA ASP A 106 0.33 -2.99 -4.58
C ASP A 106 -0.29 -2.78 -3.18
N TRP A 107 -0.08 -3.72 -2.26
CA TRP A 107 -0.59 -3.59 -0.89
C TRP A 107 0.03 -2.39 -0.17
N MET A 108 1.35 -2.20 -0.26
CA MET A 108 2.04 -1.04 0.33
C MET A 108 1.53 0.27 -0.27
N TYR A 109 1.26 0.30 -1.57
CA TYR A 109 0.63 1.44 -2.23
C TYR A 109 -0.74 1.76 -1.63
N LEU A 110 -1.63 0.77 -1.53
CA LEU A 110 -2.97 0.97 -0.96
C LEU A 110 -2.91 1.47 0.49
N ALA A 111 -1.98 0.94 1.30
CA ALA A 111 -1.79 1.42 2.67
C ALA A 111 -1.23 2.85 2.71
N SER A 112 -0.34 3.22 1.79
CA SER A 112 0.18 4.59 1.69
C SER A 112 -0.91 5.60 1.30
N VAL A 113 -1.85 5.19 0.43
CA VAL A 113 -3.01 6.00 0.06
C VAL A 113 -3.90 6.21 1.28
N LEU A 114 -4.27 5.15 2.00
CA LEU A 114 -5.09 5.26 3.21
C LEU A 114 -4.43 6.15 4.28
N LEU A 115 -3.13 5.99 4.49
CA LEU A 115 -2.36 6.83 5.41
C LEU A 115 -2.36 8.31 4.95
N SER A 116 -2.19 8.58 3.66
CA SER A 116 -2.20 9.95 3.13
C SER A 116 -3.57 10.63 3.28
N LEU A 117 -4.66 9.88 3.08
CA LEU A 117 -6.02 10.38 3.32
C LEU A 117 -6.20 10.76 4.79
N GLU A 118 -5.76 9.90 5.72
CA GLU A 118 -5.84 10.18 7.15
C GLU A 118 -5.00 11.41 7.55
N MET A 119 -3.79 11.54 7.00
CA MET A 119 -2.92 12.70 7.22
C MET A 119 -3.55 14.01 6.74
N LEU A 120 -4.23 14.00 5.59
CA LEU A 120 -4.97 15.17 5.09
C LEU A 120 -6.13 15.54 6.00
N VAL A 121 -6.95 14.57 6.41
CA VAL A 121 -8.13 14.82 7.25
C VAL A 121 -7.74 15.38 8.62
N HIS A 122 -6.72 14.79 9.25
CA HIS A 122 -6.24 15.18 10.57
C HIS A 122 -5.27 16.37 10.56
N ASP A 123 -4.99 16.97 9.39
CA ASP A 123 -4.01 18.05 9.22
C ASP A 123 -2.64 17.72 9.83
N PHE A 124 -2.20 16.47 9.67
CA PHE A 124 -0.91 16.03 10.18
C PHE A 124 0.21 16.81 9.50
N ALA A 125 1.14 17.39 10.29
CA ALA A 125 2.24 18.21 9.81
C ALA A 125 1.84 19.39 8.89
N GLY A 126 0.60 19.87 8.98
CA GLY A 126 0.11 21.00 8.17
C GLY A 126 -0.29 20.66 6.73
N TRP A 127 -0.32 19.36 6.36
CA TRP A 127 -0.71 18.91 5.02
C TRP A 127 -2.16 19.28 4.67
N GLY A 128 -3.07 19.22 5.64
CA GLY A 128 -4.48 19.54 5.43
C GLY A 128 -4.72 21.03 5.23
N ARG A 129 -3.96 21.89 5.92
CA ARG A 129 -3.98 23.35 5.75
C ARG A 129 -3.35 23.79 4.43
N ALA A 130 -2.28 23.15 4.00
CA ALA A 130 -1.65 23.48 2.72
C ALA A 130 -2.49 23.04 1.50
N HIS A 131 -3.31 22.00 1.66
CA HIS A 131 -4.16 21.47 0.59
C HIS A 131 -5.63 21.34 1.03
N PRO A 132 -6.36 22.45 1.19
CA PRO A 132 -7.72 22.46 1.75
C PRO A 132 -8.72 21.67 0.87
N GLU A 133 -8.60 21.77 -0.45
CA GLU A 133 -9.44 21.02 -1.39
C GLU A 133 -9.22 19.50 -1.28
N ALA A 134 -7.95 19.09 -1.15
CA ALA A 134 -7.59 17.68 -0.97
C ALA A 134 -8.11 17.16 0.37
N ARG A 135 -8.02 17.97 1.43
CA ARG A 135 -8.57 17.66 2.75
C ARG A 135 -10.09 17.45 2.70
N LYS A 136 -10.82 18.34 2.02
CA LYS A 136 -12.28 18.23 1.88
C LYS A 136 -12.67 16.91 1.23
N ARG A 137 -12.09 16.58 0.07
CA ARG A 137 -12.33 15.30 -0.62
C ARG A 137 -11.92 14.09 0.23
N ALA A 138 -10.78 14.17 0.92
CA ALA A 138 -10.35 13.10 1.81
C ALA A 138 -11.36 12.87 2.94
N SER A 139 -11.95 13.93 3.50
CA SER A 139 -12.96 13.84 4.56
C SER A 139 -14.27 13.22 4.10
N GLU A 140 -14.70 13.54 2.87
CA GLU A 140 -15.88 12.95 2.23
C GLU A 140 -15.69 11.45 1.98
N ILE A 141 -14.50 11.05 1.52
CA ILE A 141 -14.16 9.65 1.23
C ILE A 141 -14.04 8.83 2.51
N LEU A 142 -13.39 9.38 3.54
CA LEU A 142 -13.07 8.62 4.73
C LEU A 142 -14.30 8.26 5.53
N GLY A 143 -15.26 9.18 5.68
CA GLY A 143 -16.58 9.01 6.33
C GLY A 143 -16.57 8.53 7.79
N ARG A 144 -15.50 7.87 8.23
CA ARG A 144 -15.26 7.25 9.53
C ARG A 144 -13.76 7.35 9.84
N LYS A 145 -13.45 7.26 11.14
CA LYS A 145 -12.08 7.29 11.62
C LYS A 145 -11.37 5.98 11.27
N ILE A 146 -10.31 6.08 10.47
CA ILE A 146 -9.29 5.04 10.31
C ILE A 146 -8.11 5.36 11.24
N ASN A 147 -7.32 4.34 11.61
CA ASN A 147 -6.21 4.49 12.57
C ASN A 147 -4.88 4.00 11.95
N TRP A 148 -4.57 4.44 10.74
CA TRP A 148 -3.28 4.18 10.08
C TRP A 148 -2.17 5.06 10.63
N LEU A 149 -2.45 6.30 11.05
CA LEU A 149 -1.45 7.16 11.70
C LEU A 149 -0.92 6.53 12.99
N GLU A 150 -1.80 5.95 13.81
CA GLU A 150 -1.40 5.26 15.04
C GLU A 150 -0.56 4.02 14.75
N TYR A 151 -0.87 3.33 13.65
CA TYR A 151 -0.14 2.13 13.27
C TYR A 151 1.26 2.42 12.73
N TYR A 152 1.41 3.42 11.86
CA TYR A 152 2.68 3.73 11.21
C TYR A 152 3.55 4.72 11.97
N LEU A 153 2.96 5.54 12.84
CA LEU A 153 3.65 6.46 13.73
C LEU A 153 3.14 6.27 15.16
N PRO A 154 3.39 5.09 15.78
CA PRO A 154 3.10 4.90 17.18
C PRO A 154 3.91 5.94 17.96
N ARG A 155 3.28 6.59 18.96
CA ARG A 155 3.90 7.66 19.76
C ARG A 155 4.23 8.94 19.00
N ARG A 156 3.46 9.29 17.96
CA ARG A 156 3.61 10.59 17.27
C ARG A 156 3.53 11.82 18.19
N HIS A 157 2.97 11.68 19.39
CA HIS A 157 2.93 12.74 20.40
C HIS A 157 4.29 13.01 21.06
N GLU A 158 5.24 12.06 20.97
CA GLU A 158 6.62 12.21 21.47
C GLU A 158 7.54 12.87 20.41
N LEU A 159 7.07 13.06 19.17
CA LEU A 159 7.86 13.66 18.11
C LEU A 159 7.99 15.17 18.33
N ASP A 160 9.23 15.65 18.29
CA ASP A 160 9.55 17.07 18.29
C ASP A 160 8.75 17.82 17.19
N PRO A 161 8.01 18.89 17.53
CA PRO A 161 7.30 19.72 16.57
C PRO A 161 8.16 20.18 15.38
N ALA A 162 9.47 20.40 15.57
CA ALA A 162 10.37 20.76 14.48
C ALA A 162 10.48 19.63 13.43
N ARG A 163 10.68 18.39 13.87
CA ARG A 163 10.73 17.20 13.00
C ARG A 163 9.39 16.91 12.32
N LEU A 164 8.28 17.17 13.01
CA LEU A 164 6.95 17.06 12.39
C LEU A 164 6.79 18.07 11.25
N ARG A 165 7.31 19.30 11.39
CA ARG A 165 7.26 20.30 10.31
C ARG A 165 8.11 19.91 9.10
N GLU A 166 9.24 19.24 9.28
CA GLU A 166 10.05 18.71 8.16
C GLU A 166 9.27 17.67 7.32
N PHE A 167 8.38 16.91 7.97
CA PHE A 167 7.47 16.01 7.27
C PHE A 167 6.36 16.76 6.51
N GLY A 168 6.10 18.02 6.85
CA GLY A 168 5.11 18.87 6.22
C GLY A 168 5.38 19.19 4.74
N PRO A 169 4.43 19.90 4.10
CA PRO A 169 4.57 20.35 2.72
C PRO A 169 5.77 21.30 2.60
N LYS A 170 6.68 21.00 1.67
CA LYS A 170 7.73 21.96 1.30
C LYS A 170 7.06 23.00 0.42
N VAL A 171 6.64 24.11 1.01
CA VAL A 171 6.17 25.26 0.23
C VAL A 171 7.32 25.62 -0.71
N ALA A 172 7.12 25.44 -2.02
CA ALA A 172 8.08 25.92 -2.99
C ALA A 172 8.16 27.44 -2.79
N ALA A 173 9.29 27.92 -2.31
CA ALA A 173 9.55 29.34 -2.06
C ALA A 173 9.68 30.10 -3.38
N GLY A 174 8.60 30.16 -4.18
CA GLY A 174 8.62 30.68 -5.55
C GLY A 174 7.30 31.21 -6.09
N ALA A 175 6.24 31.35 -5.28
CA ALA A 175 4.98 31.98 -5.69
C ALA A 175 4.58 33.18 -4.81
N GLY A 176 5.59 33.82 -4.21
CA GLY A 176 5.49 35.11 -3.53
C GLY A 176 6.45 36.10 -4.18
N GLY A 177 6.30 36.29 -5.50
CA GLY A 177 6.82 37.47 -6.18
C GLY A 177 5.83 38.60 -5.96
N LEU A 178 6.33 39.65 -5.31
CA LEU A 178 5.71 40.95 -5.01
C LEU A 178 4.71 41.46 -6.06
#